data_AF-A0A1E4Q452-F1
#
_entry.id   AF-A0A1E4Q452-F1
#
_cell.length_a   1.000
_cell.length_b   1.000
_cell.length_c   1.000
_cell.angle_alpha   90.00
_cell.angle_beta   90.00
_cell.angle_gamma   90.00
#
_symmetry.space_group_name_H-M   'P 1'
#
loop_
_entity.id
_entity.type
_entity.pdbx_description
1 polymer ?
#
loop_
_entity_poly.entity_id
_entity_poly.type
_entity_poly.pdbx_seq_one_letter_code
_entity_poly.pdbx_strand_id
1 'polypeptide(L)'
;MNEAPHPDLQRALVLSADMLQAAGRGDWAGASALQAECDRLLRQAPVNVAGLMAMRQLQLDQRALLDMAAQARNAVSDHLSRHHVNHRAVSAYLDTADPG
;
A
#
# COMPACT_ATOMS: atom_id res chain seq x y z
N MET A 1 17.27 -17.17 -28.00
CA MET A 1 17.86 -17.29 -26.65
C MET A 1 16.88 -16.67 -25.67
N ASN A 2 16.35 -17.46 -24.72
CA ASN A 2 15.62 -16.92 -23.57
C ASN A 2 16.67 -16.31 -22.64
N GLU A 3 16.90 -15.01 -22.74
CA GLU A 3 17.70 -14.30 -21.74
C GLU A 3 16.94 -14.35 -20.42
N ALA A 4 17.56 -14.91 -19.38
CA ALA A 4 16.98 -14.89 -18.05
C ALA A 4 16.84 -13.43 -17.58
N PRO A 5 15.75 -13.06 -16.88
CA PRO A 5 15.59 -11.71 -16.36
C PRO A 5 16.73 -11.40 -15.39
N HIS A 6 17.21 -10.16 -15.40
CA HIS A 6 18.31 -9.70 -14.56
C HIS A 6 18.05 -10.05 -13.08
N PRO A 7 19.05 -10.52 -12.31
CA PRO A 7 18.85 -10.91 -10.92
C PRO A 7 18.22 -9.79 -10.07
N ASP A 8 18.57 -8.53 -10.31
CA ASP A 8 17.97 -7.40 -9.61
C ASP A 8 16.47 -7.23 -9.90
N LEU A 9 16.03 -7.55 -11.12
CA LEU A 9 14.61 -7.51 -11.49
C LEU A 9 13.84 -8.66 -10.85
N GLN A 10 14.44 -9.86 -10.78
CA GLN A 10 13.86 -10.98 -10.04
C GLN A 10 13.74 -10.63 -8.56
N ARG A 11 14.75 -9.97 -7.98
CA ARG A 11 14.71 -9.53 -6.60
C ARG A 11 13.65 -8.46 -6.36
N ALA A 12 13.50 -7.51 -7.27
CA ALA A 12 12.44 -6.50 -7.22
C ALA A 12 11.05 -7.13 -7.23
N LEU A 13 10.82 -8.18 -8.03
CA LEU A 13 9.55 -8.92 -8.05
C LEU A 13 9.24 -9.65 -6.74
N VAL A 14 10.27 -10.20 -6.07
CA VAL A 14 10.08 -10.80 -4.74
C VAL A 14 9.68 -9.73 -3.73
N LEU A 15 10.36 -8.56 -3.76
CA LEU A 15 10.05 -7.45 -2.87
C LEU A 15 8.65 -6.87 -3.12
N SER A 16 8.20 -6.79 -4.38
CA SER A 16 6.83 -6.32 -4.69
C SER A 16 5.78 -7.28 -4.15
N ALA A 17 6.00 -8.59 -4.25
CA ALA A 17 5.12 -9.59 -3.64
C ALA A 17 5.08 -9.45 -2.10
N ASP A 18 6.24 -9.28 -1.45
CA ASP A 18 6.33 -9.09 0.00
C ASP A 18 5.63 -7.80 0.46
N MET A 19 5.69 -6.73 -0.34
CA MET A 19 4.97 -5.49 -0.09
C MET A 19 3.46 -5.67 -0.12
N LEU A 20 2.94 -6.43 -1.10
CA LEU A 20 1.51 -6.75 -1.16
C LEU A 20 1.07 -7.52 0.09
N GLN A 21 1.89 -8.45 0.57
CA GLN A 21 1.62 -9.18 1.80
C GLN A 21 1.66 -8.28 3.05
N ALA A 22 2.62 -7.36 3.14
CA ALA A 22 2.70 -6.39 4.24
C ALA A 22 1.48 -5.45 4.24
N ALA A 23 1.11 -4.91 3.08
CA ALA A 23 -0.08 -4.07 2.90
C ALA A 23 -1.38 -4.81 3.24
N GLY A 24 -1.51 -6.07 2.83
CA GLY A 24 -2.65 -6.93 3.18
C GLY A 24 -2.81 -7.16 4.69
N ARG A 25 -1.71 -7.08 5.46
CA ARG A 25 -1.72 -7.13 6.93
C ARG A 25 -1.84 -5.75 7.60
N GLY A 26 -1.87 -4.66 6.83
CA GLY A 26 -1.86 -3.29 7.33
C GLY A 26 -0.48 -2.79 7.82
N ASP A 27 0.60 -3.52 7.53
CA ASP A 27 1.97 -3.14 7.86
C ASP A 27 2.54 -2.17 6.80
N TRP A 28 2.08 -0.91 6.85
CA TRP A 28 2.49 0.13 5.90
C TRP A 28 3.94 0.57 6.08
N ALA A 29 4.50 0.43 7.29
CA ALA A 29 5.91 0.72 7.56
C ALA A 29 6.80 -0.32 6.87
N GLY A 30 6.47 -1.61 7.01
CA GLY A 30 7.14 -2.71 6.30
C GLY A 30 7.02 -2.57 4.78
N ALA A 31 5.83 -2.28 4.26
CA ALA A 31 5.63 -2.05 2.82
C ALA A 31 6.48 -0.89 2.29
N SER A 32 6.62 0.20 3.06
CA SER A 32 7.41 1.38 2.66
C SER A 32 8.92 1.11 2.67
N ALA A 33 9.42 0.32 3.63
CA ALA A 33 10.82 -0.08 3.68
C ALA A 33 11.19 -0.97 2.47
N LEU A 34 10.30 -1.89 2.10
CA LEU A 34 10.47 -2.76 0.94
C LEU A 34 10.40 -1.97 -0.39
N GLN A 35 9.56 -0.92 -0.49
CA GLN A 35 9.52 -0.03 -1.65
C GLN A 35 10.88 0.64 -1.89
N ALA A 36 11.51 1.18 -0.85
CA ALA A 36 12.79 1.87 -0.98
C ALA A 36 13.89 0.96 -1.54
N GLU A 37 13.88 -0.31 -1.15
CA GLU A 37 14.80 -1.32 -1.66
C GLU A 37 14.46 -1.73 -3.10
N CYS A 38 13.18 -1.84 -3.44
CA CYS A 38 12.71 -2.10 -4.81
C CYS A 38 13.16 -0.98 -5.77
N ASP A 39 12.99 0.29 -5.38
CA ASP A 39 13.40 1.46 -6.16
C ASP A 39 14.92 1.54 -6.35
N ARG A 40 15.70 1.04 -5.38
CA ARG A 40 17.16 0.96 -5.50
C ARG A 40 17.57 -0.05 -6.56
N LEU A 41 16.95 -1.23 -6.58
CA LEU A 41 17.23 -2.30 -7.54
C LEU A 41 16.79 -1.92 -8.95
N LEU A 42 15.64 -1.26 -9.09
CA LEU A 42 15.13 -0.82 -10.40
C LEU A 42 16.03 0.22 -11.06
N ARG A 43 16.67 1.10 -10.28
CA ARG A 43 17.64 2.07 -10.81
C ARG A 43 18.93 1.42 -11.34
N GLN A 44 19.23 0.20 -10.91
CA GLN A 44 20.45 -0.53 -11.28
C GLN A 44 20.21 -1.55 -12.39
N ALA A 45 18.95 -1.88 -12.68
CA ALA A 45 18.60 -2.92 -13.63
C ALA A 45 18.78 -2.48 -15.10
N PRO A 46 19.45 -3.29 -15.94
CA PRO A 46 19.53 -3.05 -17.37
C PRO A 46 18.19 -3.30 -18.06
N VAL A 47 17.85 -2.45 -19.04
CA VAL A 47 16.64 -2.59 -19.85
C VAL A 47 16.89 -3.62 -20.96
N ASN A 48 16.43 -4.85 -20.76
CA ASN A 48 16.40 -5.90 -21.79
C ASN A 48 14.97 -6.45 -21.97
N VAL A 49 14.75 -7.29 -22.99
CA VAL A 49 13.40 -7.81 -23.35
C VAL A 49 12.77 -8.62 -22.23
N ALA A 50 13.56 -9.45 -21.54
CA ALA A 50 13.10 -10.17 -20.35
C ALA A 50 12.74 -9.22 -19.19
N GLY A 51 13.45 -8.10 -19.08
CA GLY A 51 13.18 -7.05 -18.11
C GLY A 51 11.88 -6.29 -18.36
N LEU A 52 11.41 -6.19 -19.62
CA LEU A 52 10.11 -5.59 -19.95
C LEU A 52 8.93 -6.38 -19.36
N MET A 53 9.00 -7.72 -19.35
CA MET A 53 7.97 -8.54 -18.70
C MET A 53 7.98 -8.37 -17.18
N ALA A 54 9.16 -8.36 -16.57
CA ALA A 54 9.30 -8.10 -15.13
C ALA A 54 8.79 -6.70 -14.74
N MET A 55 9.11 -5.68 -15.54
CA MET A 55 8.60 -4.32 -15.33
C MET A 55 7.08 -4.24 -15.44
N ARG A 56 6.46 -4.98 -16.37
CA ARG A 56 5.00 -5.03 -16.48
C ARG A 56 4.36 -5.63 -15.22
N GLN A 57 4.94 -6.70 -14.69
CA GLN A 57 4.43 -7.30 -13.44
C GLN A 57 4.59 -6.35 -12.25
N LEU A 58 5.74 -5.68 -12.13
CA LEU A 58 5.96 -4.67 -11.10
C LEU A 58 4.95 -3.52 -11.17
N GLN A 59 4.55 -3.08 -12.37
CA GLN A 59 3.52 -2.07 -12.54
C GLN A 59 2.14 -2.54 -12.04
N LEU A 60 1.79 -3.81 -12.27
CA LEU A 60 0.54 -4.39 -11.78
C LEU A 60 0.54 -4.47 -10.25
N ASP A 61 1.64 -4.94 -9.67
CA ASP A 61 1.80 -5.01 -8.22
C ASP A 61 1.71 -3.62 -7.58
N GLN A 62 2.35 -2.62 -8.18
CA GLN A 62 2.30 -1.25 -7.69
C GLN A 62 0.89 -0.66 -7.76
N ARG A 63 0.13 -0.99 -8.81
CA ARG A 63 -1.26 -0.57 -8.90
C ARG A 63 -2.12 -1.18 -7.79
N ALA A 64 -1.97 -2.48 -7.56
CA ALA A 64 -2.68 -3.18 -6.48
C ALA A 64 -2.34 -2.59 -5.10
N LEU A 65 -1.08 -2.25 -4.86
CA LEU A 65 -0.65 -1.60 -3.62
C LEU A 65 -1.32 -0.24 -3.41
N LEU A 66 -1.39 0.59 -4.45
CA LEU A 66 -2.06 1.90 -4.38
C LEU A 66 -3.55 1.78 -4.11
N ASP A 67 -4.21 0.80 -4.72
CA ASP A 67 -5.64 0.53 -4.49
C ASP A 67 -5.88 0.04 -3.05
N MET A 68 -5.01 -0.82 -2.49
CA MET A 68 -5.08 -1.22 -1.07
C MET A 68 -4.84 -0.04 -0.13
N ALA A 69 -3.85 0.82 -0.42
CA ALA A 69 -3.60 2.01 0.38
C ALA A 69 -4.80 2.96 0.35
N ALA A 70 -5.48 3.10 -0.79
CA ALA A 70 -6.70 3.89 -0.89
C ALA A 70 -7.83 3.33 -0.02
N GLN A 71 -8.04 2.01 -0.05
CA GLN A 71 -9.04 1.35 0.79
C GLN A 71 -8.74 1.53 2.29
N ALA A 72 -7.48 1.41 2.70
CA ALA A 72 -7.08 1.61 4.09
C ALA A 72 -7.30 3.05 4.55
N ARG A 73 -6.96 4.05 3.72
CA ARG A 73 -7.26 5.47 4.02
C ARG A 73 -8.76 5.73 4.18
N ASN A 74 -9.58 5.16 3.29
CA ASN A 74 -11.03 5.29 3.37
C ASN A 74 -11.57 4.68 4.68
N ALA A 75 -11.09 3.48 5.05
CA ALA A 75 -11.50 2.83 6.29
C ALA A 75 -11.17 3.68 7.54
N VAL A 76 -9.99 4.32 7.57
CA VAL A 76 -9.60 5.24 8.66
C VAL A 76 -10.51 6.48 8.67
N SER A 77 -10.78 7.08 7.51
CA SER A 77 -11.68 8.23 7.38
C SER A 77 -13.10 7.92 7.86
N ASP A 78 -13.63 6.74 7.52
CA ASP A 78 -14.95 6.27 7.95
C ASP A 78 -15.01 6.00 9.45
N HIS A 79 -13.93 5.49 10.03
CA HIS A 79 -13.82 5.31 11.48
C HIS A 79 -13.83 6.66 12.21
N LEU A 80 -13.04 7.62 11.73
CA LEU A 80 -12.98 8.96 12.32
C LEU A 80 -14.33 9.70 12.21
N SER A 81 -14.99 9.60 11.04
CA SER A 81 -16.31 10.20 10.82
C SER A 81 -17.36 9.62 11.78
N ARG A 82 -17.38 8.30 11.97
CA ARG A 82 -18.24 7.63 12.94
C ARG A 82 -17.94 8.09 14.38
N HIS A 83 -16.67 8.25 14.73
CA HIS A 83 -16.28 8.75 16.04
C HIS A 83 -16.80 10.18 16.29
N HIS A 84 -16.67 11.08 15.32
CA HIS A 84 -17.22 12.45 15.43
C HIS A 84 -18.74 12.48 15.52
N VAL A 85 -19.44 11.65 14.74
CA VAL A 85 -20.91 11.56 14.82
C VAL A 85 -21.36 11.03 16.17
N ASN A 86 -20.72 9.97 16.69
CA ASN A 86 -21.03 9.43 18.02
C ASN A 86 -20.77 10.45 19.12
N HIS A 87 -19.63 11.14 19.07
CA HIS A 87 -19.30 12.20 20.02
C HIS A 87 -20.36 13.31 20.00
N ARG A 88 -20.78 13.76 18.80
CA ARG A 88 -21.83 14.78 18.67
C ARG A 88 -23.18 14.30 19.22
N ALA A 89 -23.57 13.05 18.98
CA ALA A 89 -24.81 12.49 19.49
C ALA A 89 -24.82 12.38 21.02
N VAL A 90 -23.71 11.95 21.62
CA VAL A 90 -23.55 11.90 23.09
C VAL A 90 -23.60 13.29 23.71
N SER A 91 -22.88 14.26 23.14
CA SER A 91 -22.92 15.65 23.63
C SER A 91 -24.33 16.24 23.57
N ALA A 92 -25.06 16.04 22.45
CA ALA A 92 -26.43 16.53 22.32
C ALA A 92 -27.37 15.89 23.35
N TYR A 93 -27.21 14.59 23.66
CA TYR A 93 -28.01 13.94 24.69
C TYR A 93 -27.76 14.54 26.08
N LEU A 94 -26.49 14.77 26.43
CA LEU A 94 -26.11 15.42 27.69
C LEU A 94 -26.67 16.85 27.80
N ASP A 95 -26.54 17.65 26.74
CA ASP A 95 -27.08 19.02 26.70
C ASP A 95 -28.61 19.04 26.84
N THR A 96 -29.33 18.04 26.31
CA THR A 96 -30.80 17.95 26.47
C THR A 96 -31.23 17.38 27.83
N ALA A 97 -30.35 16.67 28.53
CA ALA A 97 -30.61 16.08 29.84
C ALA A 97 -30.24 17.00 31.01
N ASP A 98 -29.53 18.11 30.75
CA ASP A 98 -29.25 19.19 31.69
C ASP A 98 -29.94 20.50 31.24
N PRO A 99 -31.27 20.60 31.28
CA PRO A 99 -31.96 21.85 31.06
C PRO A 99 -31.83 22.71 32.32
N GLY A 100 -30.82 23.57 32.34
CA GLY A 100 -30.78 24.70 33.27
C GLY A 100 -32.01 25.60 33.13
#